data_AF-A0A9X1MP81-F1
#
_entry.id   AF-A0A9X1MP81-F1
#
_cell.length_a   1.000
_cell.length_b   1.000
_cell.length_c   1.000
_cell.angle_alpha   90.00
_cell.angle_beta   90.00
_cell.angle_gamma   90.00
#
_symmetry.space_group_name_H-M   'P 1'
#
loop_
_entity.id
_entity.type
_entity.pdbx_description
1 polymer ?
#
loop_
_entity_poly.entity_id
_entity_poly.type
_entity_poly.pdbx_seq_one_letter_code
_entity_poly.pdbx_strand_id
1 'polypeptide(L)'
;MRSVLIWMLMLTVLATAPLSTATACPFCAAVSQTFSEEIDSMDVALIATLEKTPATAPDPSVGGVKANFIITQVLKGKEHLNDAKSVETLYYGEGRAGRKFLILGSDPTNLMWSTPTLLEDSTVDYILGSIKQPKDDYHRLLYFQNYLEGKDDMASRDAYDEFAKAPYDWLHSMKGDMNHDQLIEWLKNDDLQANHRRLYFTMLGVCGSKDDLPFLESLLKSDDRKKKAGLDALIGCYLTLAGADGMPLVEQIFLEDKEAEYADTYAAIMAIRFHGTETDIIPRERLLQGLHLMLDRPSLADLVIVDLARWEDWSVIDKLTKLFKEANDDSSWVRVPVIRYLMACPKPEAKEALVELEKIDPDAMKRAQTFFPFRNSGVTPSREAEQLALSNAKVGVQLVSATTTEALTGASPAVADAPAMEVEEGEVANEKPAISSDEAKEATAAPAAEAARAAERFATRGDRLLADAIQNPQGLEAPSANRLVLVTVPLVVGLLLAVGMWLILRSPYQAPSA
;
A
#
# COMPACT_ATOMS: atom_id res chain seq x y z
N MET A 1 -28.79 -36.35 23.84
CA MET A 1 -28.63 -35.21 24.75
C MET A 1 -27.25 -34.56 24.66
N ARG A 2 -26.14 -35.31 24.70
CA ARG A 2 -24.78 -34.75 24.56
C ARG A 2 -24.53 -33.96 23.26
N SER A 3 -25.03 -34.43 22.11
CA SER A 3 -24.84 -33.73 20.83
C SER A 3 -25.63 -32.41 20.74
N VAL A 4 -26.80 -32.32 21.37
CA VAL A 4 -27.62 -31.08 21.35
C VAL A 4 -27.01 -29.99 22.23
N LEU A 5 -26.40 -30.38 23.35
CA LEU A 5 -25.64 -29.48 24.23
C LEU A 5 -24.39 -28.90 23.54
N ILE A 6 -23.69 -29.69 22.72
CA ILE A 6 -22.52 -29.23 21.96
C ILE A 6 -22.93 -28.21 20.89
N TRP A 7 -24.05 -28.45 20.19
CA TRP A 7 -24.56 -27.53 19.18
C TRP A 7 -25.07 -26.21 19.80
N MET A 8 -25.71 -26.24 20.96
CA MET A 8 -26.11 -25.03 21.69
C MET A 8 -24.91 -24.25 22.23
N LEU A 9 -23.83 -24.92 22.64
CA LEU A 9 -22.59 -24.27 23.09
C LEU A 9 -21.84 -23.61 21.92
N MET A 10 -21.78 -24.23 20.75
CA MET A 10 -21.20 -23.62 19.55
C MET A 10 -22.00 -22.39 19.08
N LEU A 11 -23.33 -22.44 19.11
CA LEU A 11 -24.18 -21.32 18.71
C LEU A 11 -24.09 -20.13 19.69
N THR A 12 -23.89 -20.39 20.98
CA THR A 12 -23.72 -19.33 21.98
C THR A 12 -22.33 -18.71 21.94
N VAL A 13 -21.28 -19.45 21.57
CA VAL A 13 -19.93 -18.90 21.34
C VAL A 13 -19.87 -18.07 20.05
N LEU A 14 -20.62 -18.45 19.01
CA LEU A 14 -20.68 -17.68 17.76
C LEU A 14 -21.50 -16.38 17.90
N ALA A 15 -22.49 -16.34 18.81
CA ALA A 15 -23.35 -15.18 19.02
C ALA A 15 -22.78 -14.16 20.03
N THR A 16 -21.74 -14.51 20.78
CA THR A 16 -21.04 -13.61 21.72
C THR A 16 -19.64 -13.22 21.27
N ALA A 17 -19.22 -13.65 20.07
CA ALA A 17 -18.04 -13.10 19.43
C ALA A 17 -18.26 -11.57 19.27
N PRO A 18 -17.39 -10.72 19.83
CA PRO A 18 -17.50 -9.29 19.58
C PRO A 18 -17.43 -9.10 18.06
N LEU A 19 -18.37 -8.32 17.51
CA LEU A 19 -18.13 -7.67 16.23
C LEU A 19 -16.92 -6.78 16.46
N SER A 20 -15.72 -7.33 16.23
CA SER A 20 -14.57 -6.51 15.92
C SER A 20 -15.01 -5.69 14.72
N THR A 21 -15.19 -4.39 14.93
CA THR A 21 -15.05 -3.42 13.84
C THR A 21 -13.78 -3.84 13.12
N ALA A 22 -13.91 -4.34 11.90
CA ALA A 22 -12.78 -4.61 11.05
C ALA A 22 -12.13 -3.24 10.79
N THR A 23 -11.24 -2.84 11.69
CA THR A 23 -10.18 -1.93 11.34
C THR A 23 -9.49 -2.62 10.17
N ALA A 24 -9.71 -2.10 8.96
CA ALA A 24 -9.02 -2.59 7.78
C ALA A 24 -7.55 -2.76 8.16
N CYS A 25 -6.98 -3.92 7.84
CA CYS A 25 -5.63 -4.24 8.24
C CYS A 25 -4.73 -3.04 7.89
N PRO A 26 -3.95 -2.47 8.83
CA PRO A 26 -3.11 -1.31 8.54
C PRO A 26 -2.01 -1.62 7.50
N PHE A 27 -1.86 -2.89 7.11
CA PHE A 27 -1.05 -3.36 5.98
C PHE A 27 -1.80 -3.40 4.64
N CYS A 28 -3.12 -3.19 4.62
CA CYS A 28 -3.99 -3.32 3.44
C CYS A 28 -4.23 -2.01 2.67
N ALA A 29 -3.58 -0.89 3.03
CA ALA A 29 -3.40 0.18 2.06
C ALA A 29 -2.31 -0.28 1.07
N ALA A 30 -2.67 -1.22 0.19
CA ALA A 30 -1.87 -1.54 -0.97
C ALA A 30 -1.74 -0.25 -1.79
N VAL A 31 -0.52 0.06 -2.23
CA VAL A 31 -0.25 1.21 -3.07
C VAL A 31 -1.20 1.15 -4.27
N SER A 32 -2.11 2.11 -4.37
CA SER A 32 -3.16 2.14 -5.39
C SER A 32 -2.68 2.92 -6.61
N GLN A 33 -3.38 2.82 -7.75
CA GLN A 33 -3.10 3.67 -8.91
C GLN A 33 -3.27 5.15 -8.51
N THR A 34 -2.33 6.02 -8.90
CA THR A 34 -2.47 7.46 -8.57
C THR A 34 -3.43 8.13 -9.54
N PHE A 35 -4.00 9.29 -9.21
CA PHE A 35 -4.86 10.03 -10.15
C PHE A 35 -4.13 10.37 -11.45
N SER A 36 -2.82 10.67 -11.37
CA SER A 36 -1.99 10.88 -12.57
C SER A 36 -2.01 9.64 -13.47
N GLU A 37 -1.77 8.46 -12.89
CA GLU A 37 -1.79 7.20 -13.62
C GLU A 37 -3.19 6.81 -14.11
N GLU A 38 -4.23 7.01 -13.29
CA GLU A 38 -5.63 6.73 -13.66
C GLU A 38 -6.01 7.56 -14.88
N ILE A 39 -5.78 8.86 -14.83
CA ILE A 39 -6.05 9.79 -15.94
C ILE A 39 -5.20 9.43 -17.16
N ASP A 40 -3.93 9.08 -16.97
CA ASP A 40 -3.04 8.70 -18.06
C ASP A 40 -3.43 7.40 -18.74
N SER A 41 -4.00 6.45 -18.00
CA SER A 41 -4.44 5.16 -18.53
C SER A 41 -5.75 5.23 -19.32
N MET A 42 -6.46 6.35 -19.28
CA MET A 42 -7.79 6.54 -19.87
C MET A 42 -7.73 7.37 -21.16
N ASP A 43 -8.69 7.17 -22.06
CA ASP A 43 -8.78 7.94 -23.30
C ASP A 43 -9.31 9.35 -23.02
N VAL A 44 -10.22 9.49 -22.05
CA VAL A 44 -10.85 10.75 -21.65
C VAL A 44 -10.91 10.87 -20.13
N ALA A 45 -10.66 12.07 -19.60
CA ALA A 45 -10.85 12.36 -18.18
C ALA A 45 -11.50 13.73 -17.98
N LEU A 46 -12.53 13.78 -17.14
CA LEU A 46 -13.39 14.95 -16.96
C LEU A 46 -13.64 15.25 -15.49
N ILE A 47 -13.74 16.53 -15.18
CA ILE A 47 -14.46 16.98 -13.99
C ILE A 47 -15.83 17.46 -14.45
N ALA A 48 -16.88 16.90 -13.86
CA ALA A 48 -18.25 17.20 -14.22
C ALA A 48 -19.12 17.39 -12.98
N THR A 49 -20.21 18.13 -13.12
CA THR A 49 -21.14 18.45 -12.04
C THR A 49 -22.46 17.73 -12.26
N LEU A 50 -22.99 17.05 -11.24
CA LEU A 50 -24.29 16.40 -11.33
C LEU A 50 -25.39 17.44 -11.61
N GLU A 51 -26.07 17.33 -12.76
CA GLU A 51 -27.06 18.33 -13.20
C GLU A 51 -28.26 18.36 -12.26
N LYS A 52 -28.85 17.18 -12.02
CA LYS A 52 -30.03 16.97 -11.19
C LYS A 52 -29.89 15.64 -10.45
N THR A 53 -30.37 15.60 -9.22
CA THR A 53 -30.50 14.34 -8.49
C THR A 53 -31.49 13.44 -9.24
N PRO A 54 -31.11 12.19 -9.57
CA PRO A 54 -32.01 11.28 -10.27
C PRO A 54 -33.29 11.04 -9.46
N ALA A 55 -34.45 11.27 -10.08
CA ALA A 55 -35.75 11.10 -9.44
C ALA A 55 -36.25 9.64 -9.48
N THR A 56 -35.63 8.80 -10.30
CA THR A 56 -36.02 7.41 -10.53
C THR A 56 -35.32 6.49 -9.54
N ALA A 57 -36.00 5.44 -9.09
CA ALA A 57 -35.37 4.40 -8.28
C ALA A 57 -34.25 3.67 -9.08
N PRO A 58 -33.20 3.17 -8.42
CA PRO A 58 -32.16 2.37 -9.07
C PRO A 58 -32.75 1.19 -9.85
N ASP A 59 -32.21 0.95 -11.04
CA ASP A 59 -32.60 -0.22 -11.83
C ASP A 59 -32.17 -1.49 -11.08
N PRO A 60 -33.08 -2.41 -10.70
CA PRO A 60 -32.74 -3.61 -9.96
C PRO A 60 -31.76 -4.54 -10.70
N SER A 61 -31.65 -4.43 -12.02
CA SER A 61 -30.78 -5.29 -12.85
C SER A 61 -29.33 -4.79 -12.93
N VAL A 62 -29.09 -3.49 -12.73
CA VAL A 62 -27.76 -2.87 -12.82
C VAL A 62 -27.33 -2.20 -11.50
N GLY A 63 -28.26 -2.02 -10.56
CA GLY A 63 -28.03 -1.48 -9.22
C GLY A 63 -27.87 0.05 -9.14
N GLY A 64 -27.90 0.77 -10.27
CA GLY A 64 -27.69 2.22 -10.33
C GLY A 64 -28.74 2.97 -11.15
N VAL A 65 -28.58 4.29 -11.22
CA VAL A 65 -29.43 5.20 -12.02
C VAL A 65 -28.58 5.91 -13.07
N LYS A 66 -29.11 6.06 -14.28
CA LYS A 66 -28.48 6.94 -15.27
C LYS A 66 -28.63 8.39 -14.83
N ALA A 67 -27.52 9.11 -14.79
CA ALA A 67 -27.49 10.51 -14.39
C ALA A 67 -26.68 11.35 -15.40
N ASN A 68 -27.13 12.58 -15.61
CA ASN A 68 -26.46 13.55 -16.45
C ASN A 68 -25.50 14.43 -15.64
N PHE A 69 -24.29 14.58 -16.14
CA PHE A 69 -23.24 15.39 -15.54
C PHE A 69 -22.80 16.45 -16.54
N ILE A 70 -22.88 17.73 -16.15
CA ILE A 70 -22.42 18.87 -16.95
C ILE A 70 -20.90 18.91 -16.87
N ILE A 71 -20.22 18.87 -18.01
CA ILE A 71 -18.76 18.95 -18.08
C ILE A 71 -18.34 20.36 -17.64
N THR A 72 -17.52 20.44 -16.59
CA THR A 72 -16.96 21.72 -16.14
C THR A 72 -15.50 21.86 -16.56
N GLN A 73 -14.74 20.76 -16.57
CA GLN A 73 -13.35 20.76 -17.03
C GLN A 73 -13.03 19.46 -17.77
N VAL A 74 -12.24 19.58 -18.84
CA VAL A 74 -11.68 18.44 -19.58
C VAL A 74 -10.21 18.34 -19.20
N LEU A 75 -9.83 17.24 -18.56
CA LEU A 75 -8.45 16.98 -18.11
C LEU A 75 -7.63 16.31 -19.22
N LYS A 76 -8.26 15.43 -20.00
CA LYS A 76 -7.65 14.68 -21.11
C LYS A 76 -8.69 14.27 -22.16
N GLY A 77 -8.26 14.12 -23.42
CA GLY A 77 -9.07 13.49 -24.49
C GLY A 77 -10.15 14.38 -25.09
N LYS A 78 -9.89 15.69 -25.21
CA LYS A 78 -10.87 16.67 -25.73
C LYS A 78 -11.33 16.34 -27.14
N GLU A 79 -10.43 15.81 -27.96
CA GLU A 79 -10.65 15.35 -29.32
C GLU A 79 -11.71 14.24 -29.43
N HIS A 80 -11.94 13.48 -28.36
CA HIS A 80 -12.93 12.39 -28.33
C HIS A 80 -14.32 12.86 -27.88
N LEU A 81 -14.43 14.10 -27.39
CA LEU A 81 -15.69 14.64 -26.82
C LEU A 81 -16.57 15.37 -27.84
N ASN A 82 -16.05 15.69 -29.02
CA ASN A 82 -16.71 16.60 -29.98
C ASN A 82 -17.18 17.90 -29.26
N ASP A 83 -18.44 18.31 -29.46
CA ASP A 83 -19.05 19.47 -28.80
C ASP A 83 -19.90 19.10 -27.56
N ALA A 84 -19.65 17.94 -26.95
CA ALA A 84 -20.41 17.50 -25.79
C ALA A 84 -20.26 18.48 -24.61
N LYS A 85 -21.39 18.89 -24.04
CA LYS A 85 -21.45 19.74 -22.82
C LYS A 85 -21.79 18.95 -21.55
N SER A 86 -22.23 17.70 -21.72
CA SER A 86 -22.62 16.81 -20.64
C SER A 86 -22.36 15.37 -21.02
N VAL A 87 -22.18 14.51 -20.01
CA VAL A 87 -22.07 13.06 -20.15
C VAL A 87 -23.18 12.38 -19.34
N GLU A 88 -23.71 11.27 -19.86
CA GLU A 88 -24.63 10.38 -19.13
C GLU A 88 -23.86 9.12 -18.71
N THR A 89 -23.85 8.80 -17.41
CA THR A 89 -23.25 7.57 -16.91
C THR A 89 -24.02 7.01 -15.72
N LEU A 90 -23.69 5.78 -15.32
CA LEU A 90 -24.32 5.08 -14.22
C LEU A 90 -23.83 5.64 -12.88
N TYR A 91 -24.79 6.05 -12.06
CA TYR A 91 -24.56 6.68 -10.77
C TYR A 91 -25.21 5.86 -9.65
N TYR A 92 -24.47 5.63 -8.57
CA TYR A 92 -24.89 4.80 -7.44
C TYR A 92 -25.02 5.57 -6.11
N GLY A 93 -24.73 6.88 -6.12
CA GLY A 93 -24.74 7.69 -4.90
C GLY A 93 -26.08 8.36 -4.61
N GLU A 94 -26.22 8.89 -3.41
CA GLU A 94 -27.39 9.68 -2.97
C GLU A 94 -27.22 11.19 -3.26
N GLY A 95 -26.41 11.53 -4.25
CA GLY A 95 -25.85 12.88 -4.44
C GLY A 95 -26.88 13.97 -4.69
N ARG A 96 -26.54 15.15 -4.20
CA ARG A 96 -27.25 16.40 -4.50
C ARG A 96 -26.72 17.00 -5.79
N ALA A 97 -27.62 17.58 -6.58
CA ALA A 97 -27.25 18.40 -7.73
C ALA A 97 -26.18 19.45 -7.36
N GLY A 98 -25.26 19.73 -8.27
CA GLY A 98 -24.20 20.71 -8.05
C GLY A 98 -22.89 20.16 -7.47
N ARG A 99 -22.83 18.88 -7.06
CA ARG A 99 -21.58 18.24 -6.62
C ARG A 99 -20.69 17.87 -7.82
N LYS A 100 -19.37 17.96 -7.62
CA LYS A 100 -18.35 17.69 -8.63
C LYS A 100 -17.90 16.23 -8.57
N PHE A 101 -17.58 15.66 -9.72
CA PHE A 101 -17.16 14.28 -9.88
C PHE A 101 -16.02 14.16 -10.88
N LEU A 102 -15.09 13.25 -10.63
CA LEU A 102 -14.15 12.73 -11.63
C LEU A 102 -14.87 11.65 -12.42
N ILE A 103 -14.85 11.75 -13.75
CA ILE A 103 -15.41 10.76 -14.66
C ILE A 103 -14.34 10.42 -15.70
N LEU A 104 -14.04 9.14 -15.81
CA LEU A 104 -13.02 8.59 -16.71
C LEU A 104 -13.72 7.87 -17.87
N GLY A 105 -13.16 7.96 -19.07
CA GLY A 105 -13.69 7.35 -20.29
C GLY A 105 -12.64 6.51 -20.99
N SER A 106 -13.04 5.31 -21.41
CA SER A 106 -12.23 4.39 -22.23
C SER A 106 -12.95 4.04 -23.53
N ASP A 107 -12.22 3.55 -24.52
CA ASP A 107 -12.69 3.28 -25.88
C ASP A 107 -13.07 4.59 -26.61
N PRO A 108 -12.12 5.22 -27.33
CA PRO A 108 -12.35 6.53 -27.95
C PRO A 108 -13.37 6.47 -29.10
N THR A 109 -13.71 5.27 -29.59
CA THR A 109 -14.72 5.09 -30.65
C THR A 109 -16.12 4.95 -30.05
N ASN A 110 -16.23 4.29 -28.91
CA ASN A 110 -17.48 4.09 -28.19
C ASN A 110 -17.28 4.32 -26.69
N LEU A 111 -17.17 5.58 -26.29
CA LEU A 111 -16.80 5.98 -24.93
C LEU A 111 -17.63 5.26 -23.87
N MET A 112 -16.94 4.43 -23.11
CA MET A 112 -17.44 3.77 -21.91
C MET A 112 -16.97 4.55 -20.70
N TRP A 113 -17.93 5.10 -19.96
CA TRP A 113 -17.67 5.92 -18.78
C TRP A 113 -17.54 5.07 -17.52
N SER A 114 -16.61 5.46 -16.65
CA SER A 114 -16.48 4.93 -15.30
C SER A 114 -17.67 5.35 -14.44
N THR A 115 -17.80 4.66 -13.29
CA THR A 115 -18.62 5.17 -12.20
C THR A 115 -18.03 6.51 -11.71
N PRO A 116 -18.83 7.59 -11.59
CA PRO A 116 -18.35 8.88 -11.13
C PRO A 116 -17.82 8.84 -9.70
N THR A 117 -16.61 9.36 -9.49
CA THR A 117 -15.99 9.51 -8.17
C THR A 117 -16.32 10.89 -7.62
N LEU A 118 -16.98 10.97 -6.46
CA LEU A 118 -17.32 12.25 -5.82
C LEU A 118 -16.05 13.01 -5.41
N LEU A 119 -15.99 14.30 -5.74
CA LEU A 119 -14.88 15.17 -5.37
C LEU A 119 -15.32 16.28 -4.42
N GLU A 120 -14.41 16.65 -3.52
CA GLU A 120 -14.46 17.93 -2.81
C GLU A 120 -13.75 19.02 -3.64
N ASP A 121 -13.96 20.28 -3.29
CA ASP A 121 -13.31 21.38 -4.01
C ASP A 121 -11.78 21.33 -3.86
N SER A 122 -11.29 20.95 -2.68
CA SER A 122 -9.86 20.70 -2.43
C SER A 122 -9.30 19.57 -3.31
N THR A 123 -10.08 18.51 -3.52
CA THR A 123 -9.65 17.37 -4.34
C THR A 123 -9.58 17.77 -5.82
N VAL A 124 -10.51 18.63 -6.27
CA VAL A 124 -10.48 19.19 -7.62
C VAL A 124 -9.20 20.01 -7.83
N ASP A 125 -8.88 20.92 -6.91
CA ASP A 125 -7.66 21.71 -6.99
C ASP A 125 -6.41 20.83 -6.97
N TYR A 126 -6.42 19.80 -6.12
CA TYR A 126 -5.35 18.81 -6.03
C TYR A 126 -5.12 18.07 -7.37
N ILE A 127 -6.18 17.52 -7.99
CA ILE A 127 -6.09 16.80 -9.27
C ILE A 127 -5.56 17.74 -10.36
N LEU A 128 -6.06 18.98 -10.43
CA LEU A 128 -5.64 19.96 -11.43
C LEU A 128 -4.18 20.38 -11.30
N GLY A 129 -3.63 20.38 -10.08
CA GLY A 129 -2.21 20.59 -9.85
C GLY A 129 -1.38 19.33 -10.12
N SER A 130 -1.90 18.15 -9.77
CA SER A 130 -1.24 16.85 -9.96
C SER A 130 -0.94 16.57 -11.44
N ILE A 131 -1.92 16.76 -12.33
CA ILE A 131 -1.75 16.51 -13.78
C ILE A 131 -0.78 17.47 -14.48
N LYS A 132 -0.38 18.57 -13.81
CA LYS A 132 0.61 19.52 -14.34
C LYS A 132 2.03 19.16 -13.94
N GLN A 133 2.20 18.21 -13.03
CA GLN A 133 3.51 17.79 -12.57
C GLN A 133 4.22 16.98 -13.66
N PRO A 134 5.56 17.04 -13.71
CA PRO A 134 6.33 16.19 -14.62
C PRO A 134 6.10 14.71 -14.28
N LYS A 135 6.07 13.85 -15.31
CA LYS A 135 5.79 12.42 -15.12
C LYS A 135 6.95 11.67 -14.49
N ASP A 136 8.14 11.87 -15.03
CA ASP A 136 9.35 11.10 -14.71
C ASP A 136 10.44 11.97 -14.07
N ASP A 137 10.05 12.80 -13.10
CA ASP A 137 10.97 13.72 -12.43
C ASP A 137 10.62 13.91 -10.95
N TYR A 138 11.63 13.91 -10.08
CA TYR A 138 11.48 14.09 -8.63
C TYR A 138 10.80 15.42 -8.26
N HIS A 139 10.88 16.46 -9.09
CA HIS A 139 10.23 17.74 -8.81
C HIS A 139 8.71 17.61 -8.60
N ARG A 140 8.07 16.55 -9.12
CA ARG A 140 6.65 16.26 -8.85
C ARG A 140 6.38 16.04 -7.35
N LEU A 141 7.33 15.42 -6.64
CA LEU A 141 7.19 15.11 -5.22
C LEU A 141 7.14 16.37 -4.35
N LEU A 142 7.71 17.49 -4.82
CA LEU A 142 7.59 18.79 -4.16
C LEU A 142 6.14 19.25 -4.05
N TYR A 143 5.33 18.97 -5.08
CA TYR A 143 3.91 19.24 -5.07
C TYR A 143 3.19 18.31 -4.09
N PHE A 144 3.41 17.00 -4.20
CA PHE A 144 2.72 15.98 -3.40
C PHE A 144 3.06 16.05 -1.91
N GLN A 145 4.26 16.49 -1.53
CA GLN A 145 4.67 16.65 -0.12
C GLN A 145 3.69 17.53 0.66
N ASN A 146 3.08 18.53 0.02
CA ASN A 146 2.15 19.45 0.65
C ASN A 146 0.81 18.81 1.06
N TYR A 147 0.54 17.58 0.62
CA TYR A 147 -0.74 16.89 0.80
C TYR A 147 -0.64 15.66 1.71
N LEU A 148 0.55 15.18 2.08
CA LEU A 148 0.78 13.92 2.82
C LEU A 148 -0.07 13.77 4.11
N GLU A 149 -0.24 14.84 4.89
CA GLU A 149 -1.12 14.89 6.07
C GLU A 149 -2.21 15.97 5.93
N GLY A 150 -2.69 16.18 4.70
CA GLY A 150 -3.75 17.13 4.40
C GLY A 150 -5.11 16.69 4.98
N LYS A 151 -6.04 17.65 5.16
CA LYS A 151 -7.42 17.39 5.61
C LYS A 151 -8.28 16.65 4.57
N ASP A 152 -7.87 16.70 3.31
CA ASP A 152 -8.54 16.00 2.22
C ASP A 152 -7.95 14.59 2.13
N ASP A 153 -8.70 13.61 2.64
CA ASP A 153 -8.25 12.23 2.70
C ASP A 153 -7.98 11.62 1.31
N MET A 154 -8.61 12.10 0.24
CA MET A 154 -8.37 11.61 -1.12
C MET A 154 -7.04 12.13 -1.64
N ALA A 155 -6.77 13.43 -1.45
CA ALA A 155 -5.50 14.04 -1.82
C ALA A 155 -4.32 13.48 -1.00
N SER A 156 -4.51 13.29 0.31
CA SER A 156 -3.47 12.72 1.20
C SER A 156 -3.10 11.28 0.80
N ARG A 157 -4.11 10.44 0.51
CA ARG A 157 -3.87 9.07 0.05
C ARG A 157 -3.16 9.02 -1.29
N ASP A 158 -3.60 9.81 -2.26
CA ASP A 158 -2.95 9.86 -3.57
C ASP A 158 -1.52 10.38 -3.48
N ALA A 159 -1.28 11.42 -2.68
CA ALA A 159 0.06 11.94 -2.42
C ALA A 159 0.96 10.88 -1.77
N TYR A 160 0.45 10.10 -0.83
CA TYR A 160 1.18 8.96 -0.28
C TYR A 160 1.55 7.94 -1.38
N ASP A 161 0.60 7.59 -2.26
CA ASP A 161 0.85 6.62 -3.34
C ASP A 161 1.86 7.13 -4.38
N GLU A 162 1.88 8.43 -4.65
CA GLU A 162 2.90 9.11 -5.47
C GLU A 162 4.30 8.95 -4.87
N PHE A 163 4.45 9.09 -3.55
CA PHE A 163 5.72 8.83 -2.86
C PHE A 163 6.05 7.33 -2.82
N ALA A 164 5.08 6.47 -2.56
CA ALA A 164 5.29 5.03 -2.40
C ALA A 164 5.76 4.35 -3.70
N LYS A 165 5.47 4.95 -4.86
CA LYS A 165 5.94 4.50 -6.18
C LYS A 165 7.23 5.17 -6.64
N ALA A 166 7.60 6.28 -6.04
CA ALA A 166 8.78 7.02 -6.46
C ALA A 166 10.05 6.16 -6.28
N PRO A 167 10.97 6.14 -7.26
CA PRO A 167 12.29 5.58 -7.07
C PRO A 167 13.01 6.22 -5.87
N TYR A 168 13.79 5.44 -5.13
CA TYR A 168 14.50 5.95 -3.96
C TYR A 168 15.47 7.10 -4.30
N ASP A 169 16.08 7.07 -5.50
CA ASP A 169 16.93 8.15 -6.01
C ASP A 169 16.22 9.51 -6.12
N TRP A 170 14.90 9.52 -6.33
CA TRP A 170 14.12 10.75 -6.34
C TRP A 170 14.00 11.36 -4.95
N LEU A 171 13.79 10.53 -3.92
CA LEU A 171 13.80 11.00 -2.54
C LEU A 171 15.16 11.63 -2.21
N HIS A 172 16.26 10.98 -2.59
CA HIS A 172 17.61 11.53 -2.43
C HIS A 172 17.80 12.88 -3.13
N SER A 173 17.30 13.00 -4.36
CA SER A 173 17.37 14.24 -5.15
C SER A 173 16.58 15.39 -4.49
N MET A 174 15.49 15.07 -3.80
CA MET A 174 14.63 16.02 -3.08
C MET A 174 15.18 16.43 -1.70
N LYS A 175 16.36 15.95 -1.28
CA LYS A 175 16.89 16.16 0.09
C LYS A 175 16.82 17.62 0.56
N GLY A 176 17.16 18.57 -0.32
CA GLY A 176 17.20 20.00 0.01
C GLY A 176 15.82 20.64 0.21
N ASP A 177 14.77 20.00 -0.30
CA ASP A 177 13.41 20.52 -0.32
C ASP A 177 12.47 19.79 0.67
N MET A 178 12.98 18.77 1.35
CA MET A 178 12.24 18.05 2.40
C MET A 178 12.09 18.92 3.65
N ASN A 179 10.87 18.93 4.22
CA ASN A 179 10.61 19.64 5.46
C ASN A 179 10.97 18.78 6.68
N HIS A 180 12.23 18.85 7.10
CA HIS A 180 12.76 18.12 8.24
C HIS A 180 11.92 18.26 9.52
N ASP A 181 11.64 19.50 9.94
CA ASP A 181 10.99 19.76 11.23
C ASP A 181 9.55 19.24 11.25
N GLN A 182 8.85 19.33 10.11
CA GLN A 182 7.52 18.77 9.94
C GLN A 182 7.51 17.24 10.01
N LEU A 183 8.50 16.57 9.40
CA LEU A 183 8.63 15.11 9.52
C LEU A 183 8.83 14.70 10.98
N ILE A 184 9.69 15.41 11.72
CA ILE A 184 9.90 15.17 13.16
C ILE A 184 8.61 15.41 13.95
N GLU A 185 7.84 16.45 13.63
CA GLU A 185 6.55 16.73 14.26
C GLU A 185 5.54 15.60 14.02
N TRP A 186 5.40 15.14 12.78
CA TRP A 186 4.50 14.03 12.43
C TRP A 186 4.93 12.71 13.07
N LEU A 187 6.23 12.41 13.12
CA LEU A 187 6.74 11.18 13.71
C LEU A 187 6.55 11.11 15.24
N LYS A 188 6.39 12.25 15.91
CA LYS A 188 6.02 12.34 17.33
C LYS A 188 4.54 12.03 17.59
N ASN A 189 3.69 12.02 16.56
CA ASN A 189 2.30 11.62 16.69
C ASN A 189 2.16 10.09 16.72
N ASP A 190 1.80 9.55 17.89
CA ASP A 190 1.68 8.11 18.08
C ASP A 190 0.45 7.46 17.42
N ASP A 191 -0.50 8.26 16.94
CA ASP A 191 -1.68 7.80 16.21
C ASP A 191 -1.50 7.86 14.68
N LEU A 192 -0.30 8.22 14.21
CA LEU A 192 0.03 8.20 12.79
C LEU A 192 -0.02 6.78 12.23
N GLN A 193 -0.60 6.64 11.03
CA GLN A 193 -0.73 5.35 10.36
C GLN A 193 0.65 4.73 10.07
N ALA A 194 0.78 3.40 10.23
CA ALA A 194 2.06 2.71 10.10
C ALA A 194 2.74 2.93 8.72
N ASN A 195 1.95 2.99 7.65
CA ASN A 195 2.46 3.24 6.30
C ASN A 195 3.01 4.66 6.14
N HIS A 196 2.33 5.67 6.67
CA HIS A 196 2.79 7.05 6.67
C HIS A 196 4.06 7.19 7.53
N ARG A 197 4.10 6.55 8.71
CA ARG A 197 5.31 6.46 9.54
C ARG A 197 6.49 5.89 8.77
N ARG A 198 6.30 4.81 8.00
CA ARG A 198 7.37 4.23 7.17
C ARG A 198 7.91 5.24 6.17
N LEU A 199 7.03 5.90 5.42
CA LEU A 199 7.42 6.94 4.46
C LEU A 199 8.21 8.06 5.16
N TYR A 200 7.74 8.55 6.30
CA TYR A 200 8.39 9.67 6.99
C TYR A 200 9.72 9.31 7.60
N PHE A 201 9.90 8.08 8.11
CA PHE A 201 11.23 7.60 8.49
C PHE A 201 12.17 7.48 7.28
N THR A 202 11.68 7.00 6.12
CA THR A 202 12.49 6.97 4.90
C THR A 202 12.92 8.37 4.46
N MET A 203 12.00 9.34 4.46
CA MET A 203 12.31 10.74 4.15
C MET A 203 13.28 11.35 5.17
N LEU A 204 13.07 11.09 6.47
CA LEU A 204 13.96 11.56 7.53
C LEU A 204 15.36 10.93 7.40
N GLY A 205 15.49 9.69 6.95
CA GLY A 205 16.80 9.10 6.63
C GLY A 205 17.55 9.88 5.55
N VAL A 206 16.85 10.52 4.62
CA VAL A 206 17.45 11.32 3.54
C VAL A 206 17.82 12.73 4.00
N CYS A 207 16.88 13.44 4.63
CA CYS A 207 17.06 14.86 4.99
C CYS A 207 17.57 15.09 6.42
N GLY A 208 17.50 14.09 7.28
CA GLY A 208 17.91 14.15 8.68
C GLY A 208 19.43 14.15 8.87
N SER A 209 19.81 14.15 10.14
CA SER A 209 21.19 14.28 10.58
C SER A 209 21.48 13.44 11.84
N LYS A 210 22.73 13.48 12.30
CA LYS A 210 23.10 12.80 13.56
C LYS A 210 22.40 13.38 14.80
N ASP A 211 21.86 14.60 14.71
CA ASP A 211 21.13 15.23 15.81
C ASP A 211 19.78 14.54 16.08
N ASP A 212 19.28 13.73 15.13
CA ASP A 212 18.02 12.97 15.26
C ASP A 212 18.21 11.61 15.95
N LEU A 213 19.46 11.14 16.09
CA LEU A 213 19.76 9.83 16.68
C LEU A 213 19.17 9.64 18.08
N PRO A 214 19.23 10.61 19.02
CA PRO A 214 18.63 10.44 20.34
C PRO A 214 17.12 10.15 20.28
N PHE A 215 16.41 10.78 19.34
CA PHE A 215 14.98 10.53 19.14
C PHE A 215 14.75 9.13 18.58
N LEU A 216 15.45 8.73 17.52
CA LEU A 216 15.31 7.40 16.91
C LEU A 216 15.67 6.28 17.88
N GLU A 217 16.76 6.42 18.64
CA GLU A 217 17.14 5.45 19.67
C GLU A 217 16.08 5.30 20.76
N SER A 218 15.41 6.39 21.15
CA SER A 218 14.34 6.35 22.13
C SER A 218 13.14 5.51 21.64
N LEU A 219 12.85 5.56 20.33
CA LEU A 219 11.80 4.75 19.72
C LEU A 219 12.21 3.28 19.61
N LEU A 220 13.46 3.00 19.19
CA LEU A 220 13.98 1.63 19.08
C LEU A 220 13.96 0.89 20.43
N LYS A 221 14.30 1.60 21.51
CA LYS A 221 14.34 1.08 22.89
C LYS A 221 12.96 1.05 23.58
N SER A 222 11.90 1.53 22.93
CA SER A 222 10.56 1.58 23.50
C SER A 222 9.87 0.21 23.51
N ASP A 223 9.16 -0.13 24.59
CA ASP A 223 8.28 -1.31 24.63
C ASP A 223 6.89 -1.05 24.02
N ASP A 224 6.58 0.21 23.70
CA ASP A 224 5.31 0.60 23.08
C ASP A 224 5.26 0.21 21.59
N ARG A 225 4.34 -0.70 21.24
CA ARG A 225 4.11 -1.15 19.86
C ARG A 225 3.68 -0.03 18.92
N LYS A 226 2.97 1.00 19.40
CA LYS A 226 2.61 2.15 18.56
C LYS A 226 3.86 2.90 18.11
N LYS A 227 4.80 3.14 19.01
CA LYS A 227 6.07 3.82 18.72
C LYS A 227 6.98 3.04 17.78
N LYS A 228 6.82 1.72 17.74
CA LYS A 228 7.50 0.81 16.82
C LYS A 228 6.71 0.55 15.52
N ALA A 229 5.62 1.27 15.26
CA ALA A 229 4.91 1.17 13.98
C ALA A 229 5.84 1.59 12.83
N GLY A 230 6.00 0.72 11.81
CA GLY A 230 6.96 0.95 10.73
C GLY A 230 8.42 0.70 11.14
N LEU A 231 8.65 -0.24 12.06
CA LEU A 231 9.96 -0.53 12.65
C LEU A 231 11.09 -0.74 11.62
N ASP A 232 10.78 -1.35 10.48
CA ASP A 232 11.73 -1.57 9.38
C ASP A 232 12.30 -0.25 8.86
N ALA A 233 11.43 0.73 8.59
CA ALA A 233 11.83 2.05 8.15
C ALA A 233 12.48 2.87 9.28
N LEU A 234 12.04 2.69 10.55
CA LEU A 234 12.68 3.30 11.71
C LEU A 234 14.13 2.83 11.88
N ILE A 235 14.37 1.51 11.86
CA ILE A 235 15.72 0.93 11.90
C ILE A 235 16.51 1.41 10.68
N GLY A 236 15.86 1.44 9.52
CA GLY A 236 16.45 1.96 8.29
C GLY A 236 16.96 3.39 8.47
N CYS A 237 16.09 4.32 8.86
CA CYS A 237 16.43 5.70 9.16
C CYS A 237 17.57 5.83 10.17
N TYR A 238 17.52 5.07 11.26
CA TYR A 238 18.57 5.08 12.28
C TYR A 238 19.93 4.66 11.70
N LEU A 239 19.98 3.57 10.93
CA LEU A 239 21.20 3.08 10.29
C LEU A 239 21.73 4.03 9.21
N THR A 240 20.84 4.69 8.46
CA THR A 240 21.23 5.72 7.48
C THR A 240 21.97 6.88 8.15
N LEU A 241 21.52 7.32 9.33
CA LEU A 241 22.08 8.48 10.04
C LEU A 241 23.29 8.10 10.92
N ALA A 242 23.26 6.92 11.56
CA ALA A 242 24.34 6.44 12.41
C ALA A 242 25.50 5.81 11.62
N GLY A 243 25.20 5.25 10.44
CA GLY A 243 26.13 4.43 9.67
C GLY A 243 26.48 3.13 10.39
N ALA A 244 27.68 2.61 10.13
CA ALA A 244 28.15 1.34 10.70
C ALA A 244 28.16 1.32 12.25
N ASP A 245 28.31 2.48 12.89
CA ASP A 245 28.31 2.62 14.35
C ASP A 245 26.94 2.34 14.99
N GLY A 246 25.85 2.40 14.22
CA GLY A 246 24.50 2.09 14.70
C GLY A 246 24.19 0.59 14.75
N MET A 247 24.91 -0.23 13.97
CA MET A 247 24.63 -1.68 13.87
C MET A 247 24.63 -2.42 15.22
N PRO A 248 25.56 -2.17 16.16
CA PRO A 248 25.55 -2.85 17.45
C PRO A 248 24.24 -2.73 18.24
N LEU A 249 23.57 -1.57 18.18
CA LEU A 249 22.29 -1.39 18.88
C LEU A 249 21.18 -2.24 18.24
N VAL A 250 21.12 -2.25 16.90
CA VAL A 250 20.13 -3.04 16.14
C VAL A 250 20.35 -4.53 16.37
N GLU A 251 21.61 -4.96 16.35
CA GLU A 251 22.00 -6.34 16.62
C GLU A 251 21.57 -6.77 18.01
N GLN A 252 21.93 -5.99 19.03
CA GLN A 252 21.60 -6.28 20.42
C GLN A 252 20.09 -6.43 20.65
N ILE A 253 19.28 -5.50 20.11
CA ILE A 253 17.85 -5.45 20.41
C ILE A 253 17.06 -6.47 19.58
N PHE A 254 17.41 -6.67 18.30
CA PHE A 254 16.54 -7.39 17.37
C PHE A 254 17.12 -8.69 16.83
N LEU A 255 18.44 -8.90 16.90
CA LEU A 255 19.09 -10.05 16.27
C LEU A 255 19.68 -11.03 17.28
N GLU A 256 20.45 -10.53 18.25
CA GLU A 256 21.09 -11.33 19.31
C GLU A 256 20.10 -11.82 20.36
N ASP A 257 19.09 -11.00 20.68
CA ASP A 257 18.04 -11.39 21.61
C ASP A 257 17.18 -12.51 21.01
N LYS A 258 17.29 -13.70 21.59
CA LYS A 258 16.57 -14.89 21.15
C LYS A 258 15.07 -14.81 21.45
N GLU A 259 14.68 -13.95 22.38
CA GLU A 259 13.29 -13.71 22.77
C GLU A 259 12.64 -12.56 21.97
N ALA A 260 13.41 -11.86 21.12
CA ALA A 260 12.87 -10.83 20.25
C ALA A 260 11.76 -11.39 19.35
N GLU A 261 10.66 -10.64 19.23
CA GLU A 261 9.52 -11.02 18.40
C GLU A 261 9.95 -11.25 16.94
N TYR A 262 9.31 -12.24 16.29
CA TYR A 262 9.56 -12.55 14.88
C TYR A 262 9.43 -11.31 13.99
N ALA A 263 8.37 -10.52 14.17
CA ALA A 263 8.11 -9.34 13.36
C ALA A 263 9.20 -8.28 13.50
N ASP A 264 9.75 -8.12 14.71
CA ASP A 264 10.79 -7.14 14.99
C ASP A 264 12.14 -7.61 14.44
N THR A 265 12.46 -8.89 14.60
CA THR A 265 13.64 -9.52 13.98
C THR A 265 13.59 -9.39 12.45
N TYR A 266 12.42 -9.68 11.86
CA TYR A 266 12.21 -9.56 10.41
C TYR A 266 12.36 -8.11 9.94
N ALA A 267 11.82 -7.13 10.69
CA ALA A 267 11.98 -5.72 10.39
C ALA A 267 13.46 -5.29 10.36
N ALA A 268 14.27 -5.77 11.31
CA ALA A 268 15.71 -5.51 11.33
C ALA A 268 16.42 -6.11 10.11
N ILE A 269 16.08 -7.36 9.73
CA ILE A 269 16.61 -7.99 8.51
C ILE A 269 16.24 -7.18 7.27
N MET A 270 15.00 -6.70 7.16
CA MET A 270 14.55 -5.87 6.04
C MET A 270 15.32 -4.55 5.95
N ALA A 271 15.56 -3.88 7.10
CA ALA A 271 16.35 -2.66 7.14
C ALA A 271 17.81 -2.90 6.70
N ILE A 272 18.43 -4.00 7.14
CA ILE A 272 19.78 -4.40 6.70
C ILE A 272 19.80 -4.71 5.20
N ARG A 273 18.78 -5.43 4.69
CA ARG A 273 18.64 -5.74 3.26
C ARG A 273 18.52 -4.49 2.41
N PHE A 274 17.73 -3.52 2.86
CA PHE A 274 17.63 -2.21 2.23
C PHE A 274 19.01 -1.54 2.15
N HIS A 275 19.74 -1.47 3.26
CA HIS A 275 21.08 -0.87 3.28
C HIS A 275 22.08 -1.57 2.36
N GLY A 276 22.01 -2.90 2.24
CA GLY A 276 22.91 -3.65 1.35
C GLY A 276 22.50 -3.65 -0.13
N THR A 277 21.33 -3.09 -0.46
CA THR A 277 20.78 -3.06 -1.83
C THR A 277 20.70 -1.64 -2.40
N GLU A 278 20.22 -0.69 -1.61
CA GLU A 278 19.85 0.66 -2.07
C GLU A 278 20.90 1.73 -1.68
N THR A 279 21.86 1.41 -0.80
CA THR A 279 22.81 2.39 -0.25
C THR A 279 24.23 1.84 -0.15
N ASP A 280 25.22 2.73 -0.03
CA ASP A 280 26.61 2.39 0.28
C ASP A 280 27.08 2.96 1.64
N ILE A 281 26.13 3.34 2.51
CA ILE A 281 26.42 4.02 3.80
C ILE A 281 27.10 3.09 4.79
N ILE A 282 26.71 1.81 4.79
CA ILE A 282 27.29 0.77 5.65
C ILE A 282 28.00 -0.24 4.76
N PRO A 283 29.30 -0.51 4.99
CA PRO A 283 30.02 -1.52 4.21
C PRO A 283 29.30 -2.87 4.24
N ARG A 284 29.23 -3.54 3.09
CA ARG A 284 28.52 -4.81 2.93
C ARG A 284 29.02 -5.87 3.91
N GLU A 285 30.32 -5.92 4.15
CA GLU A 285 30.96 -6.83 5.10
C GLU A 285 30.42 -6.61 6.52
N ARG A 286 30.14 -5.37 6.90
CA ARG A 286 29.56 -5.03 8.20
C ARG A 286 28.11 -5.46 8.30
N LEU A 287 27.33 -5.31 7.23
CA LEU A 287 25.93 -5.78 7.18
C LEU A 287 25.85 -7.31 7.28
N LEU A 288 26.71 -8.02 6.55
CA LEU A 288 26.81 -9.48 6.58
C LEU A 288 27.11 -10.03 7.98
N GLN A 289 27.99 -9.37 8.75
CA GLN A 289 28.24 -9.74 10.14
C GLN A 289 26.97 -9.73 10.99
N GLY A 290 26.08 -8.74 10.80
CA GLY A 290 24.79 -8.70 11.49
C GLY A 290 23.88 -9.85 11.05
N LEU A 291 23.79 -10.13 9.75
CA LEU A 291 22.98 -11.25 9.25
C LEU A 291 23.49 -12.63 9.70
N HIS A 292 24.79 -12.78 9.97
CA HIS A 292 25.35 -14.04 10.49
C HIS A 292 24.77 -14.47 11.84
N LEU A 293 24.29 -13.51 12.65
CA LEU A 293 23.63 -13.78 13.93
C LEU A 293 22.36 -14.61 13.74
N MET A 294 21.65 -14.46 12.61
CA MET A 294 20.47 -15.27 12.30
C MET A 294 20.80 -16.73 12.05
N LEU A 295 22.03 -17.06 11.66
CA LEU A 295 22.47 -18.43 11.49
C LEU A 295 22.63 -19.17 12.84
N ASP A 296 22.61 -18.45 13.97
CA ASP A 296 22.58 -19.04 15.32
C ASP A 296 21.14 -19.20 15.86
N ARG A 297 20.13 -18.87 15.05
CA ARG A 297 18.69 -19.03 15.33
C ARG A 297 18.06 -19.93 14.24
N PRO A 298 18.15 -21.28 14.36
CA PRO A 298 17.78 -22.20 13.28
C PRO A 298 16.37 -22.03 12.70
N SER A 299 15.40 -21.59 13.50
CA SER A 299 14.02 -21.33 13.07
C SER A 299 13.85 -20.06 12.22
N LEU A 300 14.86 -19.18 12.17
CA LEU A 300 14.86 -17.90 11.45
C LEU A 300 16.02 -17.81 10.44
N ALA A 301 16.92 -18.79 10.42
CA ALA A 301 18.12 -18.76 9.60
C ALA A 301 17.81 -18.68 8.09
N ASP A 302 16.69 -19.25 7.65
CA ASP A 302 16.24 -19.21 6.26
C ASP A 302 16.02 -17.79 5.73
N LEU A 303 15.66 -16.85 6.61
CA LEU A 303 15.32 -15.48 6.26
C LEU A 303 16.48 -14.69 5.63
N VAL A 304 17.72 -15.09 5.92
CA VAL A 304 18.93 -14.36 5.48
C VAL A 304 19.76 -15.11 4.44
N ILE A 305 19.57 -16.43 4.28
CA ILE A 305 20.45 -17.26 3.42
C ILE A 305 20.44 -16.80 1.96
N VAL A 306 19.28 -16.32 1.47
CA VAL A 306 19.17 -15.78 0.11
C VAL A 306 20.00 -14.50 -0.05
N ASP A 307 20.02 -13.64 0.98
CA ASP A 307 20.85 -12.43 0.97
C ASP A 307 22.34 -12.79 0.98
N LEU A 308 22.74 -13.75 1.82
CA LEU A 308 24.13 -14.23 1.86
C LEU A 308 24.57 -14.78 0.49
N ALA A 309 23.71 -15.52 -0.20
CA ALA A 309 23.99 -16.00 -1.55
C ALA A 309 24.06 -14.86 -2.57
N ARG A 310 23.09 -13.93 -2.54
CA ARG A 310 23.02 -12.78 -3.46
C ARG A 310 24.21 -11.85 -3.31
N TRP A 311 24.71 -11.71 -2.09
CA TRP A 311 25.86 -10.87 -1.75
C TRP A 311 27.19 -11.64 -1.74
N GLU A 312 27.18 -12.88 -2.24
CA GLU A 312 28.35 -13.72 -2.45
C GLU A 312 29.18 -13.98 -1.18
N ASP A 313 28.53 -13.98 -0.01
CA ASP A 313 29.19 -14.32 1.23
C ASP A 313 29.35 -15.83 1.35
N TRP A 314 30.43 -16.35 0.77
CA TRP A 314 30.81 -17.76 0.76
C TRP A 314 31.54 -18.23 2.02
N SER A 315 31.53 -17.45 3.10
CA SER A 315 32.26 -17.76 4.33
C SER A 315 31.52 -18.75 5.24
N VAL A 316 30.21 -18.96 5.02
CA VAL A 316 29.34 -19.71 5.94
C VAL A 316 28.97 -21.13 5.46
N ILE A 317 29.66 -21.68 4.46
CA ILE A 317 29.39 -23.02 3.90
C ILE A 317 29.26 -24.09 5.00
N ASP A 318 30.22 -24.14 5.93
CA ASP A 318 30.24 -25.13 7.01
C ASP A 318 29.06 -24.94 7.97
N LYS A 319 28.74 -23.69 8.32
CA LYS A 319 27.62 -23.36 9.22
C LYS A 319 26.28 -23.75 8.57
N LEU A 320 26.09 -23.45 7.29
CA LEU A 320 24.89 -23.81 6.55
C LEU A 320 24.75 -25.33 6.34
N THR A 321 25.85 -26.01 6.05
CA THR A 321 25.88 -27.49 5.94
C THR A 321 25.51 -28.14 7.26
N LYS A 322 25.99 -27.59 8.38
CA LYS A 322 25.61 -28.03 9.72
C LYS A 322 24.12 -27.79 10.00
N LEU A 323 23.62 -26.58 9.74
CA LEU A 323 22.19 -26.25 9.91
C LEU A 323 21.29 -27.18 9.13
N PHE A 324 21.65 -27.54 7.89
CA PHE A 324 20.88 -28.51 7.10
C PHE A 324 20.80 -29.88 7.78
N LYS A 325 21.94 -30.37 8.27
CA LYS A 325 22.07 -31.70 8.90
C LYS A 325 21.34 -31.78 10.24
N GLU A 326 21.37 -30.70 11.00
CA GLU A 326 20.74 -30.61 12.32
C GLU A 326 19.27 -30.16 12.28
N ALA A 327 18.78 -29.74 11.10
CA ALA A 327 17.40 -29.30 10.94
C ALA A 327 16.41 -30.38 11.35
N ASN A 328 15.49 -30.01 12.24
CA ASN A 328 14.34 -30.78 12.71
C ASN A 328 13.05 -30.25 12.07
N ASP A 329 11.88 -30.74 12.52
CA ASP A 329 10.59 -30.35 11.96
C ASP A 329 10.37 -28.83 12.00
N ASP A 330 10.77 -28.17 13.09
CA ASP A 330 10.60 -26.72 13.31
C ASP A 330 11.56 -25.84 12.49
N SER A 331 12.65 -26.42 11.97
CA SER A 331 13.71 -25.70 11.21
C SER A 331 13.93 -26.25 9.80
N SER A 332 13.10 -27.22 9.37
CA SER A 332 13.21 -27.91 8.09
C SER A 332 13.16 -26.97 6.86
N TRP A 333 12.57 -25.79 7.02
CA TRP A 333 12.49 -24.71 6.03
C TRP A 333 13.87 -24.25 5.55
N VAL A 334 14.91 -24.37 6.38
CA VAL A 334 16.29 -23.95 6.05
C VAL A 334 16.93 -24.79 4.94
N ARG A 335 16.46 -26.03 4.73
CA ARG A 335 17.12 -27.00 3.84
C ARG A 335 17.17 -26.55 2.39
N VAL A 336 16.06 -26.05 1.85
CA VAL A 336 15.98 -25.60 0.45
C VAL A 336 16.84 -24.34 0.21
N PRO A 337 16.75 -23.29 1.05
CA PRO A 337 17.66 -22.14 0.98
C PRO A 337 19.15 -22.53 1.04
N VAL A 338 19.54 -23.42 1.95
CA VAL A 338 20.95 -23.90 2.04
C VAL A 338 21.41 -24.54 0.74
N ILE A 339 20.61 -25.44 0.17
CA ILE A 339 20.96 -26.07 -1.11
C ILE A 339 21.11 -25.00 -2.20
N ARG A 340 20.19 -24.04 -2.30
CA ARG A 340 20.27 -22.96 -3.30
C ARG A 340 21.50 -22.07 -3.12
N TYR A 341 21.85 -21.76 -1.88
CA TYR A 341 23.10 -21.05 -1.56
C TYR A 341 24.32 -21.84 -2.05
N LEU A 342 24.39 -23.14 -1.76
CA LEU A 342 25.51 -23.99 -2.16
C LEU A 342 25.56 -24.19 -3.68
N MET A 343 24.41 -24.23 -4.37
CA MET A 343 24.33 -24.26 -5.84
C MET A 343 24.86 -22.97 -6.49
N ALA A 344 24.65 -21.82 -5.85
CA ALA A 344 25.17 -20.54 -6.32
C ALA A 344 26.67 -20.36 -6.02
N CYS A 345 27.16 -21.00 -4.95
CA CYS A 345 28.55 -20.88 -4.52
C CYS A 345 29.53 -21.55 -5.50
N PRO A 346 30.56 -20.83 -6.01
CA PRO A 346 31.49 -21.38 -6.99
C PRO A 346 32.56 -22.31 -6.39
N LYS A 347 32.68 -22.33 -5.05
CA LYS A 347 33.74 -23.05 -4.33
C LYS A 347 33.57 -24.58 -4.42
N PRO A 348 34.66 -25.36 -4.54
CA PRO A 348 34.58 -26.82 -4.63
C PRO A 348 33.93 -27.46 -3.40
N GLU A 349 34.16 -26.91 -2.21
CA GLU A 349 33.60 -27.39 -0.94
C GLU A 349 32.06 -27.35 -0.96
N ALA A 350 31.45 -26.39 -1.66
CA ALA A 350 30.00 -26.33 -1.81
C ALA A 350 29.45 -27.49 -2.66
N LYS A 351 30.18 -27.90 -3.70
CA LYS A 351 29.81 -29.06 -4.54
C LYS A 351 29.90 -30.36 -3.76
N GLU A 352 30.95 -30.51 -2.96
CA GLU A 352 31.12 -31.66 -2.07
C GLU A 352 30.00 -31.71 -1.02
N ALA A 353 29.67 -30.57 -0.41
CA ALA A 353 28.56 -30.47 0.53
C ALA A 353 27.22 -30.87 -0.13
N LEU A 354 26.92 -30.40 -1.34
CA LEU A 354 25.69 -30.75 -2.06
C LEU A 354 25.51 -32.26 -2.24
N VAL A 355 26.57 -32.98 -2.61
CA VAL A 355 26.55 -34.45 -2.77
C VAL A 355 26.22 -35.14 -1.44
N GLU A 356 26.75 -34.64 -0.34
CA GLU A 356 26.46 -35.18 0.99
C GLU A 356 25.04 -34.84 1.46
N LEU A 357 24.57 -33.61 1.22
CA LEU A 357 23.24 -33.16 1.63
C LEU A 357 22.12 -33.86 0.83
N GLU A 358 22.36 -34.18 -0.46
CA GLU A 358 21.40 -34.94 -1.29
C GLU A 358 21.10 -36.32 -0.72
N LYS A 359 22.09 -36.99 -0.10
CA LYS A 359 21.91 -38.29 0.54
C LYS A 359 21.01 -38.21 1.78
N ILE A 360 20.96 -37.05 2.43
CA ILE A 360 20.21 -36.83 3.67
C ILE A 360 18.76 -36.45 3.36
N ASP A 361 18.54 -35.52 2.44
CA ASP A 361 17.20 -35.06 2.05
C ASP A 361 17.13 -34.85 0.51
N PRO A 362 16.93 -35.93 -0.25
CA PRO A 362 16.84 -35.86 -1.72
C PRO A 362 15.60 -35.06 -2.17
N ASP A 363 14.54 -34.99 -1.37
CA ASP A 363 13.35 -34.21 -1.68
C ASP A 363 13.60 -32.71 -1.55
N ALA A 364 14.40 -32.26 -0.58
CA ALA A 364 14.88 -30.88 -0.51
C ALA A 364 15.73 -30.52 -1.73
N MET A 365 16.62 -31.42 -2.18
CA MET A 365 17.41 -31.22 -3.40
C MET A 365 16.51 -31.05 -4.63
N LYS A 366 15.54 -31.95 -4.80
CA LYS A 366 14.57 -31.87 -5.89
C LYS A 366 13.76 -30.57 -5.83
N ARG A 367 13.30 -30.15 -4.65
CA ARG A 367 12.59 -28.86 -4.47
C ARG A 367 13.46 -27.66 -4.81
N ALA A 368 14.75 -27.69 -4.43
CA ALA A 368 15.68 -26.62 -4.73
C ALA A 368 15.96 -26.48 -6.24
N GLN A 369 16.08 -27.61 -6.94
CA GLN A 369 16.29 -27.69 -8.40
C GLN A 369 15.02 -27.41 -9.21
N THR A 370 13.84 -27.63 -8.61
CA THR A 370 12.57 -27.34 -9.27
C THR A 370 12.46 -25.83 -9.44
N PHE A 371 12.50 -25.41 -10.72
CA PHE A 371 12.36 -24.02 -11.12
C PHE A 371 11.02 -23.46 -10.65
N PHE A 372 11.07 -22.57 -9.65
CA PHE A 372 9.97 -21.65 -9.39
C PHE A 372 10.24 -20.39 -10.21
N PRO A 373 9.28 -19.91 -11.03
CA PRO A 373 9.46 -18.76 -11.90
C PRO A 373 9.44 -17.47 -11.07
N PHE A 374 10.45 -17.25 -10.25
CA PHE A 374 10.86 -15.92 -9.84
C PHE A 374 11.97 -15.49 -10.78
N ARG A 375 11.57 -14.72 -11.80
CA ARG A 375 12.43 -14.00 -12.74
C ARG A 375 13.54 -13.27 -11.97
N ASN A 376 14.80 -13.56 -12.27
CA ASN A 376 15.71 -12.72 -13.06
C ASN A 376 17.16 -13.15 -12.80
N SER A 377 17.63 -14.17 -13.50
CA SER A 377 19.07 -14.41 -13.67
C SER A 377 19.26 -14.94 -15.08
N GLY A 378 19.90 -14.11 -15.91
CA GLY A 378 20.09 -14.29 -17.34
C GLY A 378 21.01 -15.47 -17.69
N VAL A 379 20.59 -16.68 -17.37
CA VAL A 379 21.24 -17.91 -17.79
C VAL A 379 20.26 -18.66 -18.69
N THR A 380 20.50 -18.59 -20.00
CA THR A 380 19.76 -19.38 -20.98
C THR A 380 20.01 -20.87 -20.72
N PRO A 381 18.98 -21.71 -20.55
CA PRO A 381 19.16 -23.15 -20.38
C PRO A 381 19.83 -23.76 -21.62
N SER A 382 20.62 -24.81 -21.41
CA SER A 382 21.21 -25.56 -22.53
C SER A 382 20.11 -26.21 -23.38
N ARG A 383 20.42 -26.39 -24.67
CA ARG A 383 19.53 -26.91 -25.72
C ARG A 383 18.90 -28.28 -25.40
N GLU A 384 19.51 -29.04 -24.50
CA GLU A 384 18.99 -30.33 -24.01
C GLU A 384 17.85 -30.16 -22.99
N ALA A 385 17.89 -29.12 -22.14
CA ALA A 385 16.81 -28.79 -21.21
C ALA A 385 15.58 -28.24 -21.95
N GLU A 386 15.79 -27.49 -23.04
CA GLU A 386 14.74 -27.01 -23.93
C GLU A 386 14.02 -28.16 -24.64
N GLN A 387 14.77 -29.18 -25.08
CA GLN A 387 14.21 -30.35 -25.77
C GLN A 387 13.38 -31.25 -24.83
N LEU A 388 13.76 -31.34 -23.55
CA LEU A 388 13.00 -32.07 -22.52
C LEU A 388 11.71 -31.32 -22.10
N ALA A 389 11.74 -29.98 -22.14
CA ALA A 389 10.57 -29.14 -21.89
C ALA A 389 9.56 -29.22 -23.05
N LEU A 390 10.02 -29.22 -24.31
CA LEU A 390 9.16 -29.38 -25.48
C LEU A 390 8.54 -30.78 -25.61
N SER A 391 9.20 -31.85 -25.15
CA SER A 391 8.62 -33.20 -25.19
C SER A 391 7.44 -33.38 -24.22
N ASN A 392 7.39 -32.58 -23.16
CA ASN A 392 6.32 -32.61 -22.15
C ASN A 392 5.18 -31.61 -22.45
N ALA A 393 5.36 -30.71 -23.42
CA ALA A 393 4.38 -29.72 -23.84
C ALA A 393 3.50 -30.21 -25.00
N LYS A 394 2.84 -31.37 -24.84
CA LYS A 394 1.74 -31.82 -25.71
C LYS A 394 0.38 -31.66 -25.02
N VAL A 395 0.08 -30.47 -24.53
CA VAL A 395 -1.31 -29.98 -24.35
C VAL A 395 -1.28 -28.49 -24.65
N GLY A 396 -1.99 -28.08 -25.70
CA GLY A 396 -1.76 -26.82 -26.38
C GLY A 396 -2.29 -25.58 -25.67
N VAL A 397 -1.50 -24.51 -25.74
CA VAL A 397 -1.95 -23.11 -25.92
C VAL A 397 -0.86 -22.42 -26.74
N GLN A 398 -1.25 -21.79 -27.84
CA GLN A 398 -0.35 -21.19 -28.83
C GLN A 398 -0.22 -19.69 -28.52
N LEU A 399 0.97 -19.24 -28.13
CA LEU A 399 1.33 -17.83 -27.98
C LEU A 399 2.28 -17.45 -29.11
N VAL A 400 1.82 -16.54 -29.96
CA VAL A 400 2.58 -15.99 -31.09
C VAL A 400 3.57 -14.97 -30.54
N SER A 401 4.87 -15.19 -30.73
CA SER A 401 5.91 -14.18 -30.47
C SER A 401 6.27 -13.47 -31.76
N ALA A 402 6.31 -12.14 -31.72
CA ALA A 402 6.75 -11.28 -32.81
C ALA A 402 8.28 -11.34 -32.93
N THR A 403 8.77 -11.69 -34.13
CA THR A 403 10.20 -11.66 -34.45
C THR A 403 10.55 -10.35 -35.15
N THR A 404 11.62 -9.76 -34.63
CA THR A 404 12.51 -8.72 -35.14
C THR A 404 12.71 -8.70 -36.66
N THR A 405 12.91 -7.50 -37.22
CA THR A 405 13.81 -7.32 -38.38
C THR A 405 14.59 -6.02 -38.23
N GLU A 406 15.89 -6.15 -37.89
CA GLU A 406 16.90 -5.14 -38.21
C GLU A 406 17.26 -5.24 -39.69
N ALA A 407 17.50 -4.09 -40.33
CA ALA A 407 18.76 -3.73 -41.02
C ALA A 407 18.51 -2.72 -42.14
N LEU A 408 19.38 -1.70 -42.20
CA LEU A 408 19.99 -1.03 -43.37
C LEU A 408 20.49 0.35 -42.89
N THR A 409 21.70 0.44 -42.33
CA THR A 409 22.93 0.93 -43.01
C THR A 409 22.76 2.22 -43.82
N GLY A 410 23.51 3.28 -43.46
CA GLY A 410 23.86 4.33 -44.42
C GLY A 410 24.21 5.70 -43.86
N ALA A 411 25.50 5.92 -43.63
CA ALA A 411 26.26 7.15 -43.90
C ALA A 411 25.77 8.54 -43.40
N SER A 412 26.61 9.16 -42.56
CA SER A 412 26.77 10.62 -42.47
C SER A 412 27.38 11.17 -43.78
N PRO A 413 27.12 12.45 -44.11
CA PRO A 413 28.24 13.39 -44.10
C PRO A 413 27.93 14.73 -43.41
N ALA A 414 29.01 15.39 -42.99
CA ALA A 414 29.10 16.74 -42.46
C ALA A 414 28.67 17.84 -43.45
N VAL A 415 28.38 19.05 -42.96
CA VAL A 415 29.08 20.33 -43.23
C VAL A 415 28.43 21.48 -42.41
N ALA A 416 29.29 22.36 -41.87
CA ALA A 416 29.19 23.79 -41.49
C ALA A 416 27.84 24.53 -41.60
N ASP A 417 27.51 25.55 -40.79
CA ASP A 417 28.29 26.76 -40.49
C ASP A 417 27.67 27.52 -39.28
N ALA A 418 28.49 28.28 -38.53
CA ALA A 418 28.02 29.34 -37.62
C ALA A 418 27.89 30.68 -38.42
N PRO A 419 27.25 31.77 -37.91
CA PRO A 419 27.79 32.49 -36.75
C PRO A 419 26.74 33.11 -35.80
N ALA A 420 27.30 33.62 -34.71
CA ALA A 420 26.68 34.36 -33.61
C ALA A 420 25.96 35.65 -34.02
N MET A 421 25.01 36.07 -33.18
CA MET A 421 24.73 37.49 -32.97
C MET A 421 24.55 37.80 -31.49
N GLU A 422 25.24 38.85 -31.08
CA GLU A 422 25.39 39.42 -29.74
C GLU A 422 24.17 40.26 -29.29
N VAL A 423 23.96 40.27 -27.95
CA VAL A 423 23.61 41.43 -27.08
C VAL A 423 22.19 42.04 -27.15
N GLU A 424 21.45 41.98 -26.02
CA GLU A 424 21.23 43.16 -25.15
C GLU A 424 20.66 42.78 -23.77
N GLU A 425 21.31 43.33 -22.73
CA GLU A 425 20.85 43.40 -21.34
C GLU A 425 19.74 44.44 -21.19
N GLY A 426 18.81 44.19 -20.26
CA GLY A 426 17.76 45.13 -19.88
C GLY A 426 17.28 44.88 -18.45
N GLU A 427 17.96 45.52 -17.51
CA GLU A 427 17.67 45.65 -16.07
C GLU A 427 16.51 46.62 -15.83
N VAL A 428 15.49 46.26 -15.03
CA VAL A 428 14.66 47.25 -14.29
C VAL A 428 14.20 46.73 -12.92
N ALA A 429 14.82 47.32 -11.91
CA ALA A 429 14.37 47.72 -10.56
C ALA A 429 13.01 47.27 -9.99
N ASN A 430 13.11 46.48 -8.92
CA ASN A 430 12.63 46.70 -7.55
C ASN A 430 11.82 47.98 -7.24
N GLU A 431 10.57 47.82 -6.77
CA GLU A 431 9.91 48.82 -5.92
C GLU A 431 9.00 48.14 -4.88
N LYS A 432 9.27 48.47 -3.61
CA LYS A 432 8.47 48.16 -2.43
C LYS A 432 7.71 49.44 -2.05
N PRO A 433 6.55 49.34 -1.38
CA PRO A 433 6.40 50.22 -0.22
C PRO A 433 5.81 49.52 1.02
N ALA A 434 5.99 50.23 2.12
CA ALA A 434 5.83 49.82 3.51
C ALA A 434 4.44 50.14 4.09
N ILE A 435 3.98 49.24 4.98
CA ILE A 435 3.35 49.43 6.32
C ILE A 435 2.30 50.54 6.54
N SER A 436 1.13 50.15 7.06
CA SER A 436 0.41 50.90 8.11
C SER A 436 -0.31 49.94 9.06
N SER A 437 -0.27 50.29 10.34
CA SER A 437 -0.80 49.59 11.52
C SER A 437 -2.24 49.99 11.86
N ASP A 438 -2.79 49.24 12.82
CA ASP A 438 -3.92 49.52 13.72
C ASP A 438 -5.36 49.33 13.22
N GLU A 439 -5.99 48.24 13.67
CA GLU A 439 -7.18 48.32 14.53
C GLU A 439 -7.40 47.00 15.28
N ALA A 440 -7.44 47.09 16.60
CA ALA A 440 -7.77 46.00 17.51
C ALA A 440 -9.23 46.11 17.96
N LYS A 441 -9.82 44.92 18.17
CA LYS A 441 -11.03 44.59 18.95
C LYS A 441 -12.35 44.49 18.17
N GLU A 442 -12.86 43.25 18.20
CA GLU A 442 -14.26 42.84 18.42
C GLU A 442 -14.80 41.88 17.34
N ALA A 443 -14.45 40.59 17.42
CA ALA A 443 -15.16 39.50 16.73
C ALA A 443 -14.77 38.10 17.25
N THR A 444 -15.01 37.82 18.54
CA THR A 444 -14.90 36.45 19.08
C THR A 444 -16.25 35.99 19.63
N ALA A 445 -17.10 35.42 18.76
CA ALA A 445 -18.20 34.49 19.11
C ALA A 445 -19.09 34.08 17.91
N ALA A 446 -19.05 34.77 16.76
CA ALA A 446 -20.01 34.54 15.68
C ALA A 446 -19.85 33.23 14.85
N PRO A 447 -18.64 32.74 14.49
CA PRO A 447 -18.54 31.66 13.50
C PRO A 447 -18.98 30.28 14.02
N ALA A 448 -18.86 30.03 15.33
CA ALA A 448 -19.27 28.76 15.93
C ALA A 448 -20.81 28.61 16.05
N ALA A 449 -21.52 29.71 16.32
CA ALA A 449 -22.98 29.70 16.42
C ALA A 449 -23.65 29.58 15.03
N GLU A 450 -23.01 30.12 13.99
CA GLU A 450 -23.48 30.01 12.61
C GLU A 450 -23.19 28.62 12.01
N ALA A 451 -22.05 28.01 12.35
CA ALA A 451 -21.73 26.62 12.01
C ALA A 451 -22.67 25.61 12.71
N ALA A 452 -23.04 25.85 13.97
CA ALA A 452 -24.01 25.02 14.70
C ALA A 452 -25.43 25.12 14.10
N ARG A 453 -25.86 26.32 13.71
CA ARG A 453 -27.14 26.54 13.00
C ARG A 453 -27.15 25.99 11.58
N ALA A 454 -25.99 25.92 10.92
CA ALA A 454 -25.84 25.25 9.63
C ALA A 454 -25.96 23.73 9.80
N ALA A 455 -25.32 23.14 10.81
CA ALA A 455 -25.42 21.71 11.12
C ALA A 455 -26.86 21.25 11.43
N GLU A 456 -27.65 22.04 12.15
CA GLU A 456 -29.07 21.74 12.42
C GLU A 456 -29.94 21.67 11.14
N ARG A 457 -29.60 22.41 10.09
CA ARG A 457 -30.32 22.38 8.80
C ARG A 457 -30.02 21.13 7.96
N PHE A 458 -28.96 20.39 8.30
CA PHE A 458 -28.53 19.18 7.60
C PHE A 458 -28.72 17.88 8.40
N ALA A 459 -29.19 17.96 9.64
CA ALA A 459 -29.42 16.81 10.52
C ALA A 459 -30.67 16.00 10.11
N THR A 460 -30.48 14.69 9.90
CA THR A 460 -31.55 13.71 9.69
C THR A 460 -32.35 13.47 11.00
N ARG A 461 -33.48 12.77 10.93
CA ARG A 461 -34.26 12.40 12.14
C ARG A 461 -33.44 11.56 13.12
N GLY A 462 -32.51 10.73 12.62
CA GLY A 462 -31.58 9.96 13.46
C GLY A 462 -30.58 10.86 14.19
N ASP A 463 -30.03 11.86 13.49
CA ASP A 463 -29.04 12.78 14.06
C ASP A 463 -29.63 13.65 15.17
N ARG A 464 -30.91 14.05 15.03
CA ARG A 464 -31.63 14.80 16.07
C ARG A 464 -31.90 13.95 17.31
N LEU A 465 -32.25 12.68 17.13
CA LEU A 465 -32.46 11.74 18.24
C LEU A 465 -31.15 11.42 18.96
N LEU A 466 -30.05 11.34 18.22
CA LEU A 466 -28.71 11.13 18.78
C LEU A 466 -28.24 12.37 19.55
N ALA A 467 -28.43 13.57 18.98
CA ALA A 467 -28.08 14.83 19.63
C ALA A 467 -28.91 15.09 20.90
N ASP A 468 -30.22 14.81 20.87
CA ASP A 468 -31.10 14.89 22.05
C ASP A 468 -30.69 13.87 23.13
N ALA A 469 -30.29 12.65 22.74
CA ALA A 469 -29.81 11.63 23.67
C ALA A 469 -28.44 11.97 24.30
N ILE A 470 -27.59 12.68 23.56
CA ILE A 470 -26.29 13.17 24.05
C ILE A 470 -26.47 14.35 25.01
N GLN A 471 -27.41 15.25 24.73
CA GLN A 471 -27.65 16.45 25.55
C GLN A 471 -28.53 16.18 26.77
N ASN A 472 -29.39 15.16 26.75
CA ASN A 472 -30.26 14.84 27.87
C ASN A 472 -30.30 13.32 28.16
N PRO A 473 -29.21 12.75 28.73
CA PRO A 473 -29.06 11.31 28.95
C PRO A 473 -30.05 10.72 29.99
N GLN A 474 -30.89 11.55 30.62
CA GLN A 474 -31.89 11.12 31.61
C GLN A 474 -33.33 11.10 31.08
N GLY A 475 -33.57 11.39 29.80
CA GLY A 475 -34.92 11.53 29.23
C GLY A 475 -35.51 10.27 28.55
N LEU A 476 -34.75 9.17 28.43
CA LEU A 476 -35.24 7.93 27.82
C LEU A 476 -35.69 6.93 28.90
N GLU A 477 -36.91 7.12 29.42
CA GLU A 477 -37.66 5.97 29.91
C GLU A 477 -38.01 5.10 28.70
N ALA A 478 -37.18 4.10 28.43
CA ALA A 478 -37.54 3.02 27.52
C ALA A 478 -38.89 2.43 27.99
N PRO A 479 -39.89 2.20 27.11
CA PRO A 479 -41.06 1.46 27.51
C PRO A 479 -40.54 0.12 28.01
N SER A 480 -40.84 -0.22 29.27
CA SER A 480 -40.34 -1.43 29.91
C SER A 480 -40.80 -2.63 29.10
N ALA A 481 -39.97 -3.05 28.15
CA ALA A 481 -40.18 -4.25 27.36
C ALA A 481 -40.07 -5.39 28.36
N ASN A 482 -41.24 -5.91 28.73
CA ASN A 482 -41.39 -6.94 29.73
C ASN A 482 -40.39 -8.05 29.40
N ARG A 483 -39.53 -8.45 30.35
CA ARG A 483 -38.42 -9.42 30.11
C ARG A 483 -38.89 -10.69 29.41
N LEU A 484 -40.18 -11.02 29.56
CA LEU A 484 -40.84 -12.09 28.84
C LEU A 484 -40.79 -11.91 27.30
N VAL A 485 -41.04 -10.72 26.76
CA VAL A 485 -41.09 -10.42 25.31
C VAL A 485 -39.70 -10.51 24.67
N LEU A 486 -38.68 -10.00 25.36
CA LEU A 486 -37.28 -10.04 24.90
C LEU A 486 -36.72 -11.47 24.80
N VAL A 487 -37.26 -12.41 25.59
CA VAL A 487 -36.84 -13.81 25.58
C VAL A 487 -37.76 -14.68 24.70
N THR A 488 -39.06 -14.42 24.66
CA THR A 488 -40.01 -15.26 23.93
C THR A 488 -40.00 -15.01 22.43
N VAL A 489 -39.78 -13.77 21.97
CA VAL A 489 -39.78 -13.46 20.53
C VAL A 489 -38.65 -14.18 19.78
N PRO A 490 -37.38 -14.16 20.24
CA PRO A 490 -36.31 -14.90 19.57
C PRO A 490 -36.53 -16.41 19.59
N LEU A 491 -37.08 -16.95 20.69
CA LEU A 491 -37.38 -18.39 20.83
C LEU A 491 -38.49 -18.84 19.89
N VAL A 492 -39.55 -18.04 19.73
CA VAL A 492 -40.66 -18.35 18.81
C VAL A 492 -40.19 -18.25 17.36
N VAL A 493 -39.39 -17.24 17.01
CA VAL A 493 -38.82 -17.11 15.65
C VAL A 493 -37.88 -18.28 15.35
N GLY A 494 -37.01 -18.67 16.30
CA GLY A 494 -36.15 -19.84 16.16
C GLY A 494 -36.93 -21.15 15.99
N LEU A 495 -38.04 -21.32 16.73
CA LEU A 495 -38.92 -22.48 16.60
C LEU A 495 -39.60 -22.51 15.22
N LEU A 496 -40.10 -21.37 14.73
CA LEU A 496 -40.75 -21.26 13.42
C LEU A 496 -39.78 -21.57 12.27
N LEU A 497 -38.53 -21.09 12.36
CA LEU A 497 -37.49 -21.41 11.38
C LEU A 497 -37.12 -22.89 11.40
N ALA A 498 -36.99 -23.49 12.59
CA ALA A 498 -36.71 -24.92 12.73
C ALA A 498 -37.85 -25.79 12.18
N VAL A 499 -39.11 -25.41 12.42
CA VAL A 499 -40.29 -26.09 11.88
C VAL A 499 -40.36 -25.93 10.35
N GLY A 500 -40.09 -24.72 9.83
CA GLY A 500 -40.03 -24.46 8.39
C GLY A 500 -38.96 -25.32 7.71
N MET A 501 -37.77 -25.41 8.28
CA MET A 501 -36.68 -26.24 7.75
C MET A 501 -37.00 -27.73 7.85
N TRP A 502 -37.65 -28.17 8.92
CA TRP A 502 -38.12 -29.55 9.07
C TRP A 502 -39.21 -29.92 8.04
N LEU A 503 -40.14 -29.01 7.72
CA LEU A 503 -41.16 -29.24 6.69
C LEU A 503 -40.55 -29.29 5.29
N ILE A 504 -39.56 -28.44 4.99
CA ILE A 504 -38.82 -28.48 3.71
C ILE A 504 -38.09 -29.82 3.56
N LEU A 505 -37.41 -30.29 4.60
CA LEU A 505 -36.68 -31.56 4.59
C LEU A 505 -37.58 -32.80 4.53
N ARG A 506 -38.87 -32.67 4.85
CA ARG A 506 -39.85 -33.76 4.84
C ARG A 506 -40.77 -33.74 3.63
N SER A 507 -40.67 -32.73 2.77
CA SER A 507 -41.41 -32.66 1.51
C SER A 507 -40.85 -33.69 0.53
N PRO A 508 -41.64 -34.70 0.08
CA PRO A 508 -41.17 -35.63 -0.92
C PRO A 508 -41.01 -34.88 -2.25
N TYR A 509 -39.75 -34.75 -2.70
CA TYR A 509 -39.39 -34.26 -4.03
C TYR A 509 -40.18 -35.04 -5.09
N GLN A 510 -41.19 -34.41 -5.70
CA GLN A 510 -41.76 -34.90 -6.95
C GLN A 510 -40.81 -34.46 -8.07
N ALA A 511 -40.05 -35.41 -8.60
CA ALA A 511 -39.29 -35.20 -9.82
C ALA A 511 -40.28 -34.96 -10.99
N PRO A 512 -40.08 -33.93 -11.83
CA PRO A 512 -40.88 -33.80 -13.05
C PRO A 512 -40.54 -34.94 -14.02
N SER A 513 -41.58 -35.59 -14.53
CA SER A 513 -41.49 -36.61 -15.58
C SER A 513 -40.91 -36.03 -16.87
N ALA A 514 -40.09 -36.84 -17.54
CA ALA A 514 -39.45 -36.60 -18.83
C ALA A 514 -40.41 -36.19 -19.96
#